data_AF-D9RZS9-F1
#
_entry.id   AF-D9RZS9-F1
#
_cell.length_a   1.000
_cell.length_b   1.000
_cell.length_c   1.000
_cell.angle_alpha   90.00
_cell.angle_beta   90.00
_cell.angle_gamma   90.00
#
_symmetry.space_group_name_H-M   'P 1'
#
loop_
_entity.id
_entity.type
_entity.pdbx_description
1 polymer ?
#
loop_
_entity_poly.entity_id
_entity_poly.type
_entity_poly.pdbx_seq_one_letter_code
_entity_poly.pdbx_strand_id
1 'polypeptide(L)' 'MFTIPVLQRKIFYVLLSIVWGSFGIYSMIHSSFADGLKILIFGGIFISFVAIIQAYVIKMLQMYDNNLKKQDKG' A
#
# COMPACT_ATOMS: atom_id res chain seq x y z
N MET A 1 3.84 17.83 -12.09
CA MET A 1 4.27 16.54 -12.68
C MET A 1 4.73 15.62 -11.56
N PHE A 2 3.78 15.08 -10.78
CA PHE A 2 4.05 14.18 -9.65
C PHE A 2 3.10 12.98 -9.72
N THR A 3 3.38 12.06 -10.64
CA THR A 3 2.63 10.80 -10.77
C THR A 3 3.57 9.67 -10.41
N ILE A 4 3.40 9.08 -9.22
CA ILE A 4 4.08 7.84 -8.86
C ILE A 4 3.66 6.79 -9.91
N PRO A 5 4.60 6.19 -10.65
CA PRO A 5 4.28 5.20 -11.68
C PRO A 5 3.45 4.05 -11.09
N VAL A 6 2.41 3.64 -11.81
CA VAL A 6 1.54 2.52 -11.41
C VAL A 6 2.37 1.24 -11.18
N LEU A 7 3.45 1.07 -11.95
CA LEU A 7 4.40 -0.03 -11.80
C LEU A 7 5.07 -0.05 -10.43
N GLN A 8 5.56 1.09 -9.93
CA GLN A 8 6.20 1.18 -8.61
C GLN A 8 5.23 0.83 -7.48
N ARG A 9 3.97 1.29 -7.59
CA ARG A 9 2.93 0.94 -6.63
C ARG A 9 2.61 -0.56 -6.64
N LYS A 10 2.54 -1.19 -7.81
CA LYS A 10 2.34 -2.64 -7.93
C LYS A 10 3.49 -3.40 -7.28
N ILE A 11 4.74 -3.03 -7.57
CA ILE A 11 5.92 -3.68 -6.98
C ILE A 11 5.92 -3.55 -5.46
N PHE A 12 5.59 -2.36 -4.94
CA PHE A 12 5.45 -2.14 -3.51
C PHE A 12 4.45 -3.09 -2.85
N TYR A 13 3.24 -3.23 -3.39
CA TYR A 13 2.24 -4.14 -2.81
C TYR A 13 2.62 -5.61 -2.95
N VAL A 14 3.29 -6.00 -4.05
CA VAL A 14 3.81 -7.37 -4.21
C VAL A 14 4.83 -7.68 -3.12
N LEU A 15 5.83 -6.80 -2.93
CA LEU A 15 6.84 -6.97 -1.88
C LEU A 15 6.21 -6.99 -0.48
N LEU A 16 5.29 -6.06 -0.22
CA LEU A 16 4.60 -5.99 1.06
C LEU A 16 3.78 -7.26 1.35
N SER A 17 3.10 -7.80 0.34
CA SER A 17 2.34 -9.05 0.43
C SER A 17 3.25 -10.26 0.65
N ILE A 18 4.42 -10.29 0.02
CA ILE A 18 5.43 -11.35 0.22
C ILE A 18 5.94 -11.33 1.66
N VAL A 19 6.23 -10.16 2.22
CA VAL A 19 6.73 -10.04 3.61
C VAL A 19 5.67 -10.52 4.60
N TRP A 20 4.44 -10.04 4.49
CA TRP A 20 3.35 -10.47 5.38
C TRP A 20 2.99 -11.95 5.19
N GLY A 21 2.97 -12.43 3.94
CA GLY A 21 2.70 -13.83 3.61
C GLY A 21 3.76 -14.77 4.16
N SER A 22 5.04 -14.47 3.91
CA SER A 22 6.16 -15.28 4.40
C SER A 22 6.25 -15.28 5.93
N PHE A 23 6.04 -14.13 6.58
CA PHE A 23 6.02 -14.04 8.04
C PHE A 23 4.83 -14.80 8.66
N GLY A 24 3.65 -14.69 8.04
CA GLY A 24 2.46 -15.44 8.44
C GLY A 24 2.67 -16.95 8.34
N ILE A 25 3.17 -17.44 7.21
CA ILE A 25 3.50 -18.86 6.99
C ILE A 25 4.56 -19.33 7.99
N TYR A 26 5.62 -18.54 8.20
CA TYR A 26 6.67 -18.86 9.17
C TYR A 26 6.10 -19.05 10.58
N SER A 27 5.22 -18.15 11.01
CA SER A 27 4.57 -18.21 12.32
C SER A 27 3.60 -19.39 12.46
N MET A 28 2.90 -19.77 11.37
CA MET A 28 2.07 -20.99 11.36
C MET A 28 2.89 -22.25 11.64
N ILE A 29 4.11 -22.32 11.12
CA ILE A 29 5.00 -23.49 11.27
C ILE A 29 5.71 -23.49 12.62
N HIS A 30 6.16 -22.34 13.11
CA HIS A 30 7.08 -22.25 14.26
C HIS A 30 6.41 -21.88 15.59
N SER A 31 5.23 -21.25 15.59
CA SER A 31 4.50 -20.92 16.82
C SER A 31 3.18 -21.67 16.90
N SER A 32 2.24 -21.32 16.03
CA SER A 32 0.87 -21.80 16.10
C SER A 32 0.15 -21.39 14.82
N PHE A 33 -0.65 -22.30 14.27
CA PHE A 33 -1.47 -22.00 13.09
C PHE A 33 -2.38 -20.79 13.33
N ALA A 34 -2.96 -20.67 14.53
CA ALA A 34 -3.83 -19.57 14.89
C ALA A 34 -3.10 -18.22 14.89
N ASP A 35 -1.83 -18.19 15.31
CA ASP A 35 -1.06 -16.94 15.35
C ASP A 35 -0.62 -16.51 13.96
N GLY A 36 -0.18 -17.45 13.13
CA GLY A 36 0.08 -17.16 11.72
C GLY A 36 -1.17 -16.72 10.96
N LEU A 37 -2.35 -17.29 11.26
CA LEU A 37 -3.62 -16.84 10.67
C LEU A 37 -3.98 -15.41 11.09
N LYS A 38 -3.82 -15.05 12.37
CA LYS A 38 -4.00 -13.67 12.85
C LYS A 38 -3.07 -12.71 12.12
N ILE A 39 -1.81 -13.09 11.91
CA ILE A 39 -0.81 -12.29 11.19
C ILE A 39 -1.23 -12.06 9.74
N LEU A 40 -1.72 -13.10 9.04
CA LEU A 40 -2.18 -12.95 7.65
C LEU A 40 -3.41 -12.03 7.55
N ILE A 41 -4.38 -12.18 8.46
CA ILE A 41 -5.57 -11.32 8.49
C ILE A 41 -5.15 -9.87 8.76
N PHE A 42 -4.31 -9.65 9.77
CA PHE A 42 -3.82 -8.32 10.11
C PHE A 42 -3.01 -7.71 8.97
N GLY A 43 -2.11 -8.48 8.34
CA GLY A 43 -1.33 -8.05 7.19
C GLY A 43 -2.21 -7.65 6.01
N GLY A 44 -3.26 -8.43 5.73
CA GLY A 44 -4.24 -8.09 4.69
C GLY A 44 -4.95 -6.76 4.97
N ILE A 45 -5.46 -6.58 6.19
CA ILE A 45 -6.12 -5.32 6.61
C ILE A 45 -5.14 -4.14 6.52
N PHE A 46 -3.90 -4.33 6.98
CA PHE A 46 -2.86 -3.31 6.92
C PHE A 46 -2.56 -2.89 5.47
N ILE A 47 -2.40 -3.85 4.56
CA ILE A 47 -2.17 -3.58 3.13
C ILE A 47 -3.34 -2.77 2.55
N SER A 48 -4.59 -3.14 2.85
CA SER A 48 -5.77 -2.39 2.42
C SER A 48 -5.77 -0.95 2.95
N PHE A 49 -5.40 -0.75 4.21
CA PHE A 49 -5.36 0.58 4.81
C PHE A 49 -4.29 1.47 4.17
N VAL A 50 -3.09 0.91 3.94
CA VAL A 50 -2.02 1.59 3.20
C VAL A 50 -2.48 1.96 1.78
N ALA A 51 -3.23 1.08 1.12
CA ALA A 51 -3.75 1.36 -0.22
C ALA A 51 -4.73 2.54 -0.25
N ILE A 52 -5.62 2.63 0.75
CA ILE A 52 -6.56 3.74 0.89
C ILE A 52 -5.82 5.06 1.11
N ILE A 53 -4.87 5.08 2.06
CA ILE A 53 -4.07 6.28 2.36
C ILE A 53 -3.29 6.72 1.12
N GLN A 54 -2.61 5.78 0.45
CA GLN A 54 -1.82 6.09 -0.73
C GLN A 54 -2.71 6.64 -1.87
N ALA A 55 -3.91 6.08 -2.07
CA ALA A 55 -4.86 6.61 -3.04
C ALA A 55 -5.31 8.04 -2.70
N TYR A 56 -5.57 8.32 -1.42
CA TYR A 56 -5.94 9.66 -0.95
C TYR A 56 -4.81 10.68 -1.21
N VAL A 57 -3.57 10.33 -0.85
CA VAL A 57 -2.40 11.21 -1.07
C VAL A 57 -2.18 11.50 -2.55
N ILE A 58 -2.28 10.48 -3.41
CA ILE A 58 -2.15 10.67 -4.86
C ILE A 58 -3.22 11.64 -5.39
N LYS A 59 -4.47 11.49 -4.94
CA LYS A 59 -5.56 12.39 -5.34
C LYS A 59 -5.30 13.83 -4.90
N MET A 60 -4.81 14.02 -3.67
CA MET A 60 -4.44 15.34 -3.15
C MET A 60 -3.32 15.98 -3.98
N LEU A 61 -2.26 15.23 -4.29
CA LEU A 61 -1.16 15.71 -5.14
C LEU A 61 -1.63 16.08 -6.55
N GLN A 62 -2.53 15.30 -7.14
CA GLN A 62 -3.12 15.61 -8.44
C GLN A 62 -3.95 16.90 -8.43
N MET A 63 -4.76 17.12 -7.38
CA MET A 63 -5.49 18.38 -7.23
C MET A 63 -4.54 19.56 -7.08
N TYR A 64 -3.47 19.42 -6.31
CA TYR A 64 -2.47 20.46 -6.13
C TYR A 64 -1.76 20.82 -7.45
N ASP A 65 -1.32 19.82 -8.22
CA ASP A 65 -0.68 20.02 -9.53
C ASP A 65 -1.65 20.69 -10.54
N ASN A 66 -2.94 20.33 -10.50
CA ASN A 66 -3.96 20.93 -11.37
C ASN A 66 -4.27 22.39 -11.00
N ASN A 67 -4.30 22.71 -9.71
CA ASN A 67 -4.54 24.08 -9.23
C ASN A 67 -3.36 25.00 -9.56
N LEU A 68 -2.12 24.52 -9.40
CA LEU A 68 -0.92 25.27 -9.80
C LEU A 68 -0.90 25.57 -11.30
N LYS A 69 -1.20 24.57 -12.16
CA LYS A 69 -1.28 24.77 -13.61
C LYS A 69 -2.39 25.72 -14.06
N LYS A 70 -3.44 25.89 -13.25
CA LYS A 70 -4.52 26.85 -13.51
C LYS A 70 -4.08 28.28 -13.19
N GLN A 71 -3.27 28.48 -12.15
CA GLN A 71 -2.73 29.80 -11.82
C GLN A 71 -1.67 30.28 -12.81
N ASP A 72 -0.86 29.37 -13.37
CA ASP A 72 0.20 29.70 -14.32
C ASP A 72 -0.34 30.08 -15.73
N LYS A 73 -1.64 29.89 -15.99
CA LYS A 73 -2.34 30.24 -17.24
C LYS A 73 -3.32 31.40 -17.10
N GLY A 74 -3.40 32.00 -15.91
CA GLY A 74 -4.29 33.12 -15.58
C GLY A 74 -3.58 34.45 -15.55
#